data_AF-A0A7J6VK81-F1
#
_entry.id   AF-A0A7J6VK81-F1
#
_cell.length_a   1.000
_cell.length_b   1.000
_cell.length_c   1.000
_cell.angle_alpha   90.00
_cell.angle_beta   90.00
_cell.angle_gamma   90.00
#
_symmetry.space_group_name_H-M   'P 1'
#
loop_
_entity.id
_entity.type
_entity.pdbx_description
1 polymer ?
#
loop_
_entity_poly.entity_id
_entity_poly.type
_entity_poly.pdbx_seq_one_letter_code
_entity_poly.pdbx_strand_id
1 'polypeptide(L)'
;MALAYPCLEKIYLKRMCVTDSDLILLSQLLLGFKELVLDFCEGFGTNGLASIASNCRQLRVLDLIEDVVTEDGCDWISCFPEAETCLECLNFDCIKTPVNFEALELLVARSPFLKKLRLNQHITIEQLHRLMIRTPQIMDLGTGSFISTGPVTQINLERDLSRAFANSRSLVSLSGFSDIVPEYLHTVYPVCANLLSLNFSYTSFNGEQFKSLIQHCHKLQKLWVLDTIGDEGLQDVATICKELCELRVFPFDMREDGEGPVSEEGLLSISEGCRKLQSILYFCHRMTNAAVVAMSRNCPELKVFRLCMMGRHVPDHLTGEPMDEGFGAIVMNCKKLTRLAVSGLLTDKAFSYIGKHGKLLRTLSVAFAGDSDRGLRYVLEECPKLEKLEIRDSPFGDAALFSGLHHYYKMRFVWMSSCRLTLEGCKEVARRMPQLVVEVIMEPSAENITEAVDKLYMYRSLDGRRTDTPEFVSIL
;
A
#
# COMPACT_ATOMS: atom_id res chain seq x y z
N MET A 1 14.98 10.23 -22.25
CA MET A 1 13.54 10.56 -22.18
C MET A 1 13.27 12.03 -22.48
N ALA A 2 13.83 12.97 -21.71
CA ALA A 2 13.51 14.40 -21.83
C ALA A 2 13.79 15.02 -23.22
N LEU A 3 14.85 14.59 -23.92
CA LEU A 3 15.13 15.04 -25.30
C LEU A 3 14.13 14.52 -26.34
N ALA A 4 13.56 13.34 -26.10
CA ALA A 4 12.61 12.70 -27.03
C ALA A 4 11.17 13.18 -26.81
N TYR A 5 10.85 13.61 -25.58
CA TYR A 5 9.52 14.05 -25.18
C TYR A 5 9.58 15.44 -24.51
N PRO A 6 9.88 16.50 -25.26
CA PRO A 6 9.98 17.86 -24.70
C PRO A 6 8.64 18.39 -24.15
N CYS A 7 7.51 17.81 -24.59
CA CYS A 7 6.16 18.15 -24.12
C CYS A 7 5.66 17.20 -23.01
N LEU A 8 6.54 16.43 -22.37
CA LEU A 8 6.15 15.53 -21.28
C LEU A 8 5.67 16.33 -20.07
N GLU A 9 4.41 16.15 -19.69
CA GLU A 9 3.80 16.91 -18.59
C GLU A 9 3.74 16.10 -17.27
N LYS A 10 3.77 14.77 -17.35
CA LYS A 10 3.46 13.90 -16.21
C LYS A 10 4.39 12.69 -16.15
N ILE A 11 4.90 12.40 -14.96
CA ILE A 11 5.68 11.21 -14.66
C ILE A 11 5.11 10.56 -13.40
N TYR A 12 4.79 9.28 -13.49
CA TYR A 12 4.44 8.42 -12.36
C TYR A 12 5.44 7.28 -12.30
N LEU A 13 6.22 7.22 -11.23
CA LEU A 13 7.20 6.16 -10.98
C LEU A 13 6.81 5.41 -9.72
N LYS A 14 6.91 4.07 -9.77
CA LYS A 14 6.59 3.21 -8.64
C LYS A 14 7.66 2.16 -8.46
N ARG A 15 8.23 2.05 -7.26
CA ARG A 15 9.32 1.11 -6.94
C ARG A 15 10.51 1.27 -7.89
N MET A 16 10.94 2.50 -8.09
CA MET A 16 12.06 2.86 -8.94
C MET A 16 13.18 3.50 -8.10
N CYS A 17 14.43 3.27 -8.50
CA CYS A 17 15.54 4.11 -8.04
C CYS A 17 15.58 5.37 -8.91
N VAL A 18 15.45 6.53 -8.29
CA VAL A 18 15.47 7.86 -8.92
C VAL A 18 16.56 8.66 -8.22
N THR A 19 17.48 9.27 -8.97
CA THR A 19 18.56 10.07 -8.37
C THR A 19 18.28 11.56 -8.44
N ASP A 20 18.98 12.35 -7.64
CA ASP A 20 18.95 13.81 -7.75
C ASP A 20 19.35 14.31 -9.14
N SER A 21 20.30 13.62 -9.79
CA SER A 21 20.71 13.95 -11.16
C SER A 21 19.56 13.77 -12.14
N ASP A 22 18.73 12.75 -11.96
CA ASP A 22 17.54 12.53 -12.78
C ASP A 22 16.51 13.65 -12.57
N LEU A 23 16.24 14.02 -11.31
CA LEU A 23 15.31 15.10 -10.98
C LEU A 23 15.80 16.47 -11.49
N ILE A 24 17.09 16.77 -11.36
CA ILE A 24 17.72 17.97 -11.92
C ILE A 24 17.54 18.01 -13.43
N LEU A 25 17.86 16.91 -14.12
CA LEU A 25 17.74 16.80 -15.57
C LEU A 25 16.29 17.00 -16.04
N LEU A 26 15.33 16.40 -15.34
CA LEU A 26 13.90 16.60 -15.61
C LEU A 26 13.50 18.07 -15.44
N SER A 27 13.96 18.70 -14.35
CA SER A 27 13.63 20.09 -14.03
C SER A 27 14.15 21.10 -15.06
N GLN A 28 15.31 20.82 -15.66
CA GLN A 28 15.95 21.70 -16.65
C GLN A 28 15.38 21.52 -18.06
N LEU A 29 15.01 20.30 -18.43
CA LEU A 29 14.62 19.97 -19.80
C LEU A 29 13.12 20.04 -20.04
N LEU A 30 12.28 19.88 -19.00
CA LEU A 30 10.82 19.82 -19.14
C LEU A 30 10.16 21.10 -18.60
N LEU A 31 10.25 22.19 -19.36
CA LEU A 31 9.70 23.50 -18.94
C LEU A 31 8.17 23.50 -18.74
N GLY A 32 7.46 22.57 -19.37
CA GLY A 32 6.00 22.37 -19.26
C GLY A 32 5.60 21.25 -18.29
N PHE A 33 6.51 20.80 -17.42
CA PHE A 33 6.25 19.70 -16.50
C PHE A 33 5.26 20.09 -15.39
N LYS A 34 4.27 19.22 -15.15
CA LYS A 34 3.12 19.50 -14.27
C LYS A 34 2.95 18.49 -13.14
N GLU A 35 3.23 17.22 -13.35
CA GLU A 35 2.91 16.19 -12.35
C GLU A 35 4.07 15.22 -12.15
N LEU A 36 4.58 15.16 -10.93
CA LEU A 36 5.52 14.16 -10.46
C LEU A 36 4.88 13.36 -9.33
N VAL A 37 4.71 12.07 -9.56
CA VAL A 37 4.28 11.12 -8.54
C VAL A 37 5.36 10.05 -8.38
N LEU A 38 5.90 9.96 -7.16
CA LEU A 38 6.84 8.93 -6.74
C LEU A 38 6.13 8.06 -5.69
N ASP A 39 6.20 6.73 -5.86
CA ASP A 39 5.42 5.76 -5.08
C ASP A 39 6.28 4.56 -4.71
N PHE A 40 6.78 4.51 -3.48
CA PHE A 40 7.81 3.59 -3.00
C PHE A 40 9.12 3.67 -3.82
N CYS A 41 9.53 4.87 -4.24
CA CYS A 41 10.81 5.12 -4.90
C CYS A 41 11.91 5.45 -3.86
N GLU A 42 13.16 5.32 -4.29
CA GLU A 42 14.36 5.57 -3.45
C GLU A 42 15.49 6.20 -4.28
N GLY A 43 16.56 6.68 -3.62
CA GLY A 43 17.80 7.11 -4.26
C GLY A 43 17.95 8.62 -4.53
N PHE A 44 16.96 9.42 -4.15
CA PHE A 44 16.97 10.88 -4.29
C PHE A 44 16.85 11.56 -2.93
N GLY A 45 17.27 12.81 -2.87
CA GLY A 45 17.27 13.63 -1.67
C GLY A 45 16.52 14.95 -1.85
N THR A 46 16.65 15.81 -0.85
CA THR A 46 15.98 17.12 -0.86
C THR A 46 16.59 18.08 -1.90
N ASN A 47 17.83 17.86 -2.35
CA ASN A 47 18.43 18.66 -3.43
C ASN A 47 17.76 18.44 -4.79
N GLY A 48 17.42 17.19 -5.13
CA GLY A 48 16.66 16.88 -6.33
C GLY A 48 15.27 17.51 -6.30
N LEU A 49 14.60 17.46 -5.14
CA LEU A 49 13.30 18.12 -4.93
C LEU A 49 13.40 19.65 -5.05
N ALA A 50 14.44 20.27 -4.50
CA ALA A 50 14.69 21.71 -4.61
C ALA A 50 14.84 22.16 -6.07
N SER A 51 15.46 21.32 -6.90
CA SER A 51 15.62 21.58 -8.35
C SER A 51 14.28 21.53 -9.09
N ILE A 52 13.42 20.57 -8.75
CA ILE A 52 12.04 20.51 -9.26
C ILE A 52 11.25 21.73 -8.81
N ALA A 53 11.29 22.09 -7.52
CA ALA A 53 10.56 23.22 -6.95
C ALA A 53 10.95 24.57 -7.59
N SER A 54 12.24 24.76 -7.89
CA SER A 54 12.76 26.01 -8.48
C SER A 54 12.49 26.16 -9.98
N ASN A 55 12.63 25.07 -10.75
CA ASN A 55 12.58 25.15 -12.21
C ASN A 55 11.21 24.81 -12.82
N CYS A 56 10.42 23.93 -12.20
CA CYS A 56 9.14 23.48 -12.73
C CYS A 56 8.00 24.45 -12.38
N ARG A 57 7.96 25.60 -13.06
CA ARG A 57 6.99 26.69 -12.76
C ARG A 57 5.51 26.33 -12.98
N GLN A 58 5.22 25.28 -13.75
CA GLN A 58 3.87 24.79 -14.00
C GLN A 58 3.50 23.57 -13.15
N LEU A 59 4.29 23.26 -12.12
CA LEU A 59 4.06 22.10 -11.27
C LEU A 59 2.71 22.22 -10.55
N ARG A 60 1.86 21.22 -10.78
CA ARG A 60 0.53 21.04 -10.17
C ARG A 60 0.54 19.94 -9.13
N VAL A 61 1.29 18.86 -9.36
CA VAL A 61 1.33 17.71 -8.46
C VAL A 61 2.77 17.37 -8.14
N LEU A 62 3.10 17.43 -6.85
CA LEU A 62 4.25 16.77 -6.27
C LEU A 62 3.73 15.82 -5.19
N ASP A 63 3.67 14.53 -5.52
CA ASP A 63 3.11 13.51 -4.64
C ASP A 63 4.18 12.45 -4.35
N LEU A 64 4.76 12.54 -3.14
CA LEU A 64 5.70 11.55 -2.63
C LEU A 64 4.94 10.57 -1.74
N ILE A 65 4.94 9.29 -2.08
CA ILE A 65 4.11 8.26 -1.43
C ILE A 65 5.02 7.14 -0.94
N GLU A 66 5.26 7.07 0.38
CA GLU A 66 6.09 6.02 0.99
C GLU A 66 7.51 5.95 0.37
N ASP A 67 8.02 7.08 -0.12
CA ASP A 67 9.35 7.17 -0.72
C ASP A 67 10.43 7.28 0.36
N VAL A 68 11.61 6.76 0.05
CA VAL A 68 12.82 6.89 0.88
C VAL A 68 13.66 8.05 0.34
N VAL A 69 13.60 9.19 1.04
CA VAL A 69 14.28 10.44 0.65
C VAL A 69 15.53 10.64 1.52
N THR A 70 16.69 10.90 0.90
CA THR A 70 17.93 11.21 1.63
C THR A 70 17.92 12.63 2.21
N GLU A 71 18.47 12.75 3.41
CA GLU A 71 18.44 13.98 4.21
C GLU A 71 19.67 14.84 3.94
N ASP A 72 19.60 15.69 2.91
CA ASP A 72 20.76 16.49 2.49
C ASP A 72 20.77 17.91 3.09
N GLY A 73 19.85 18.21 4.02
CA GLY A 73 19.75 19.51 4.69
C GLY A 73 19.24 20.68 3.83
N CYS A 74 18.84 20.42 2.58
CA CYS A 74 18.32 21.44 1.67
C CYS A 74 16.88 21.85 2.02
N ASP A 75 16.64 23.16 2.16
CA ASP A 75 15.30 23.73 2.34
C ASP A 75 14.56 23.86 1.00
N TRP A 76 14.14 22.71 0.47
CA TRP A 76 13.53 22.60 -0.85
C TRP A 76 12.18 23.32 -0.97
N ILE A 77 11.46 23.54 0.14
CA ILE A 77 10.20 24.30 0.16
C ILE A 77 10.45 25.77 -0.17
N SER A 78 11.53 26.35 0.35
CA SER A 78 11.90 27.74 0.04
C SER A 78 12.33 27.94 -1.41
N CYS A 79 12.59 26.87 -2.16
CA CYS A 79 12.96 26.96 -3.58
C CYS A 79 11.76 27.22 -4.51
N PHE A 80 10.52 27.08 -4.04
CA PHE A 80 9.35 27.46 -4.84
C PHE A 80 9.34 28.97 -5.09
N PRO A 81 9.04 29.43 -6.32
CA PRO A 81 9.04 30.84 -6.66
C PRO A 81 8.03 31.63 -5.82
N GLU A 82 8.31 32.93 -5.61
CA GLU A 82 7.43 33.85 -4.84
C GLU A 82 6.13 34.20 -5.57
N ALA A 83 6.05 33.93 -6.87
CA ALA A 83 4.84 34.13 -7.66
C ALA A 83 3.73 33.13 -7.30
N GLU A 84 2.50 33.44 -7.73
CA GLU A 84 1.35 32.52 -7.61
C GLU A 84 1.69 31.17 -8.27
N THR A 85 1.34 30.07 -7.59
CA THR A 85 1.63 28.72 -8.07
C THR A 85 0.37 28.03 -8.63
N CYS A 86 0.59 27.03 -9.47
CA CYS A 86 -0.47 26.16 -9.98
C CYS A 86 -0.66 24.90 -9.11
N LEU A 87 -0.14 24.88 -7.88
CA LEU A 87 -0.07 23.66 -7.07
C LEU A 87 -1.47 23.19 -6.64
N GLU A 88 -1.77 21.94 -6.96
CA GLU A 88 -3.02 21.24 -6.64
C GLU A 88 -2.80 20.12 -5.61
N CYS A 89 -1.61 19.52 -5.60
CA CYS A 89 -1.21 18.47 -4.67
C CYS A 89 0.22 18.68 -4.20
N LEU A 90 0.38 18.70 -2.88
CA LEU A 90 1.66 18.64 -2.20
C LEU A 90 1.61 17.55 -1.14
N ASN A 91 2.32 16.46 -1.36
CA ASN A 91 2.48 15.39 -0.39
C ASN A 91 3.95 15.12 -0.14
N PHE A 92 4.36 15.26 1.12
CA PHE A 92 5.70 14.99 1.61
C PHE A 92 5.65 14.30 2.97
N ASP A 93 4.57 13.56 3.26
CA ASP A 93 4.38 12.87 4.54
C ASP A 93 5.54 11.92 4.89
N CYS A 94 6.17 11.32 3.88
CA CYS A 94 7.32 10.42 4.03
C CYS A 94 8.65 11.13 4.35
N ILE A 95 8.75 12.45 4.21
CA ILE A 95 9.99 13.19 4.50
C ILE A 95 10.17 13.34 6.01
N LYS A 96 11.25 12.75 6.55
CA LYS A 96 11.51 12.68 7.99
C LYS A 96 12.24 13.88 8.58
N THR A 97 12.61 14.88 7.77
CA THR A 97 13.28 16.12 8.23
C THR A 97 12.31 17.27 8.41
N PRO A 98 12.57 18.21 9.34
CA PRO A 98 11.76 19.43 9.43
C PRO A 98 11.87 20.25 8.14
N VAL A 99 10.76 20.91 7.78
CA VAL A 99 10.70 21.85 6.66
C VAL A 99 10.55 23.27 7.18
N ASN A 100 10.96 24.27 6.39
CA ASN A 100 10.75 25.66 6.75
C ASN A 100 9.26 26.02 6.72
N PHE A 101 8.66 26.12 7.90
CA PHE A 101 7.23 26.35 8.03
C PHE A 101 6.78 27.70 7.46
N GLU A 102 7.54 28.78 7.65
CA GLU A 102 7.14 30.10 7.15
C GLU A 102 7.15 30.12 5.62
N ALA A 103 8.10 29.43 4.98
CA ALA A 103 8.10 29.22 3.54
C ALA A 103 6.90 28.38 3.07
N LEU A 104 6.57 27.31 3.80
CA LEU A 104 5.39 26.47 3.53
C LEU A 104 4.09 27.26 3.65
N GLU A 105 3.92 28.08 4.69
CA GLU A 105 2.72 28.89 4.89
C GLU A 105 2.55 29.90 3.74
N LEU A 106 3.63 30.58 3.33
CA LEU A 106 3.61 31.47 2.19
C LEU A 106 3.32 30.74 0.88
N LEU A 107 3.84 29.53 0.70
CA LEU A 107 3.57 28.70 -0.48
C LEU A 107 2.09 28.32 -0.54
N VAL A 108 1.53 27.87 0.58
CA VAL A 108 0.11 27.51 0.69
C VAL A 108 -0.79 28.72 0.45
N ALA A 109 -0.46 29.89 1.01
CA ALA A 109 -1.22 31.12 0.82
C ALA A 109 -1.28 31.59 -0.65
N ARG A 110 -0.24 31.30 -1.45
CA ARG A 110 -0.18 31.65 -2.89
C ARG A 110 -0.56 30.51 -3.84
N SER A 111 -1.18 29.45 -3.32
CA SER A 111 -1.59 28.25 -4.08
C SER A 111 -3.12 28.07 -4.04
N PRO A 112 -3.90 28.87 -4.78
CA PRO A 112 -5.36 28.87 -4.67
C PRO A 112 -6.02 27.56 -5.13
N PHE A 113 -5.34 26.78 -5.98
CA PHE A 113 -5.84 25.51 -6.50
C PHE A 113 -5.50 24.28 -5.64
N LEU A 114 -4.85 24.48 -4.48
CA LEU A 114 -4.41 23.38 -3.63
C LEU A 114 -5.61 22.58 -3.08
N LYS A 115 -5.66 21.31 -3.43
CA LYS A 115 -6.74 20.37 -3.07
C LYS A 115 -6.26 19.24 -2.17
N LYS A 116 -4.99 18.84 -2.31
CA LYS A 116 -4.35 17.81 -1.49
C LYS A 116 -3.10 18.37 -0.83
N LEU A 117 -3.04 18.29 0.50
CA LEU A 117 -1.91 18.71 1.30
C LEU A 117 -1.65 17.66 2.38
N ARG A 118 -0.53 16.95 2.28
CA ARG A 118 -0.12 15.96 3.28
C ARG A 118 1.22 16.34 3.86
N LEU A 119 1.18 16.64 5.15
CA LEU A 119 2.28 17.17 5.93
C LEU A 119 3.06 16.04 6.61
N ASN A 120 4.34 16.28 6.86
CA ASN A 120 5.14 15.35 7.65
C ASN A 120 4.96 15.55 9.17
N GLN A 121 5.55 14.65 9.94
CA GLN A 121 5.45 14.61 11.40
C GLN A 121 6.05 15.82 12.14
N HIS A 122 6.78 16.72 11.45
CA HIS A 122 7.39 17.89 12.09
C HIS A 122 6.48 19.11 12.11
N ILE A 123 5.38 19.08 11.34
CA ILE A 123 4.39 20.16 11.39
C ILE A 123 3.51 19.96 12.62
N THR A 124 3.50 20.95 13.51
CA THR A 124 2.73 20.90 14.76
C THR A 124 1.25 21.21 14.52
N ILE A 125 0.43 20.96 15.54
CA ILE A 125 -1.00 21.26 15.48
C ILE A 125 -1.29 22.78 15.39
N GLU A 126 -0.44 23.64 15.99
CA GLU A 126 -0.59 25.10 15.86
C GLU A 126 -0.31 25.57 14.43
N GLN A 127 0.71 24.97 13.81
CA GLN A 127 1.09 25.21 12.43
C GLN A 127 0.03 24.69 11.44
N LEU A 128 -0.53 23.51 11.70
CA LEU A 128 -1.65 22.97 10.93
C LEU A 128 -2.84 23.94 10.91
N HIS A 129 -3.22 24.48 12.06
CA HIS A 129 -4.31 25.46 12.15
C HIS A 129 -4.05 26.69 11.26
N ARG A 130 -2.83 27.24 11.28
CA ARG A 130 -2.42 28.35 10.39
C ARG A 130 -2.60 28.00 8.92
N LEU A 131 -2.18 26.81 8.50
CA LEU A 131 -2.32 26.33 7.12
C LEU A 131 -3.78 26.15 6.71
N MET A 132 -4.60 25.56 7.58
CA MET A 132 -6.03 25.32 7.32
C MET A 132 -6.82 26.61 7.10
N ILE A 133 -6.52 27.67 7.85
CA ILE A 133 -7.15 29.00 7.64
C ILE A 133 -6.88 29.51 6.22
N ARG A 134 -5.70 29.22 5.66
CA ARG A 134 -5.32 29.63 4.30
C ARG A 134 -5.90 28.71 3.21
N THR A 135 -6.42 27.53 3.57
CA THR A 135 -6.85 26.49 2.62
C THR A 135 -8.23 25.88 2.93
N PRO A 136 -9.31 26.70 3.00
CA PRO A 136 -10.66 26.18 3.24
C PRO A 136 -11.17 25.23 2.14
N GLN A 137 -10.57 25.25 0.95
CA GLN A 137 -10.92 24.44 -0.21
C GLN A 137 -10.28 23.03 -0.23
N ILE A 138 -9.48 22.68 0.78
CA ILE A 138 -8.76 21.40 0.85
C ILE A 138 -9.74 20.21 0.85
N MET A 139 -9.41 19.16 0.08
CA MET A 139 -10.19 17.93 -0.06
C MET A 139 -9.51 16.71 0.57
N ASP A 140 -8.18 16.68 0.57
CA ASP A 140 -7.35 15.63 1.20
C ASP A 140 -6.29 16.28 2.08
N LEU A 141 -6.35 16.03 3.39
CA LEU A 141 -5.46 16.64 4.38
C LEU A 141 -4.73 15.57 5.19
N GLY A 142 -3.40 15.66 5.19
CA GLY A 142 -2.52 14.94 6.12
C GLY A 142 -2.03 15.90 7.19
N THR A 143 -2.37 15.63 8.46
CA THR A 143 -2.31 16.62 9.55
C THR A 143 -0.90 16.95 10.08
N GLY A 144 0.08 16.08 9.87
CA GLY A 144 1.36 16.13 10.61
C GLY A 144 1.21 15.60 12.04
N SER A 145 1.94 16.20 12.98
CA SER A 145 1.92 15.82 14.40
C SER A 145 0.82 16.52 15.18
N PHE A 146 0.09 15.76 16.00
CA PHE A 146 -0.93 16.25 16.92
C PHE A 146 -0.36 16.64 18.30
N ILE A 147 0.95 16.92 18.38
CA ILE A 147 1.61 17.48 19.56
C ILE A 147 1.53 19.01 19.56
N SER A 148 1.29 19.59 20.74
CA SER A 148 1.40 21.02 21.04
C SER A 148 2.74 21.32 21.70
N THR A 149 3.43 22.37 21.26
CA THR A 149 4.80 22.70 21.75
C THR A 149 4.84 23.86 22.75
N GLY A 150 3.72 24.57 22.95
CA GLY A 150 3.65 25.77 23.80
C GLY A 150 2.96 25.58 25.17
N PRO A 151 3.36 26.31 26.25
CA PRO A 151 2.73 26.21 27.58
C PRO A 151 1.43 27.01 27.80
N VAL A 152 0.79 27.64 26.79
CA VAL A 152 -0.27 28.64 27.04
C VAL A 152 -1.43 28.62 26.02
N THR A 153 -2.66 28.48 26.54
CA THR A 153 -4.01 28.54 25.91
C THR A 153 -4.50 27.36 25.04
N GLN A 154 -4.37 26.13 25.55
CA GLN A 154 -4.98 24.90 24.97
C GLN A 154 -6.47 25.09 24.57
N ILE A 155 -7.29 25.74 25.41
CA ILE A 155 -8.74 25.93 25.16
C ILE A 155 -9.02 26.80 23.92
N ASN A 156 -8.21 27.84 23.66
CA ASN A 156 -8.43 28.69 22.48
C ASN A 156 -8.06 27.94 21.20
N LEU A 157 -6.95 27.19 21.24
CA LEU A 157 -6.47 26.43 20.09
C LEU A 157 -7.44 25.31 19.71
N GLU A 158 -7.96 24.55 20.67
CA GLU A 158 -8.96 23.50 20.41
C GLU A 158 -10.20 24.06 19.69
N ARG A 159 -10.73 25.18 20.21
CA ARG A 159 -11.91 25.84 19.63
C ARG A 159 -11.62 26.37 18.23
N ASP A 160 -10.47 26.99 18.04
CA ASP A 160 -10.11 27.60 16.76
C ASP A 160 -9.79 26.53 15.70
N LEU A 161 -9.15 25.43 16.10
CA LEU A 161 -8.93 24.25 15.24
C LEU A 161 -10.24 23.56 14.87
N SER A 162 -11.14 23.36 15.84
CA SER A 162 -12.47 22.79 15.58
C SER A 162 -13.26 23.66 14.59
N ARG A 163 -13.16 24.99 14.69
CA ARG A 163 -13.73 25.93 13.72
C ARG A 163 -13.06 25.82 12.34
N ALA A 164 -11.74 25.65 12.29
CA ALA A 164 -11.03 25.46 11.03
C ALA A 164 -11.49 24.18 10.31
N PHE A 165 -11.60 23.06 11.03
CA PHE A 165 -12.19 21.82 10.49
C PHE A 165 -13.63 22.02 10.04
N ALA A 166 -14.48 22.67 10.84
CA ALA A 166 -15.86 22.95 10.46
C ALA A 166 -15.99 23.84 9.21
N ASN A 167 -15.02 24.72 8.95
CA ASN A 167 -14.97 25.56 7.76
C ASN A 167 -14.49 24.82 6.50
N SER A 168 -13.70 23.75 6.65
CA SER A 168 -13.22 22.91 5.56
C SER A 168 -14.29 21.94 5.05
N ARG A 169 -15.37 22.50 4.47
CA ARG A 169 -16.55 21.72 4.01
C ARG A 169 -16.27 20.77 2.84
N SER A 170 -15.19 21.00 2.10
CA SER A 170 -14.78 20.18 0.96
C SER A 170 -13.96 18.95 1.37
N LEU A 171 -13.59 18.83 2.65
CA LEU A 171 -12.72 17.78 3.13
C LEU A 171 -13.40 16.41 3.08
N VAL A 172 -12.81 15.49 2.32
CA VAL A 172 -13.32 14.12 2.09
C VAL A 172 -12.31 13.04 2.49
N SER A 173 -11.04 13.40 2.65
CA SER A 173 -9.96 12.48 3.02
C SER A 173 -9.12 13.06 4.15
N LEU A 174 -8.86 12.24 5.16
CA LEU A 174 -7.97 12.57 6.27
C LEU A 174 -6.94 11.46 6.48
N SER A 175 -5.69 11.87 6.69
CA SER A 175 -4.56 10.99 6.98
C SER A 175 -3.57 11.65 7.93
N GLY A 176 -2.49 10.94 8.24
CA GLY A 176 -1.44 11.43 9.13
C GLY A 176 -1.75 11.01 10.56
N PHE A 177 -1.94 11.98 11.44
CA PHE A 177 -2.14 11.76 12.87
C PHE A 177 -0.94 11.11 13.57
N SER A 178 0.25 11.66 13.34
CA SER A 178 1.43 11.31 14.14
C SER A 178 1.25 11.82 15.57
N ASP A 179 1.62 11.00 16.55
CA ASP A 179 1.64 11.36 17.98
C ASP A 179 0.34 12.02 18.49
N ILE A 180 -0.79 11.30 18.40
CA ILE A 180 -2.08 11.82 18.85
C ILE A 180 -2.08 12.12 20.35
N VAL A 181 -2.46 13.36 20.66
CA VAL A 181 -2.91 13.77 22.00
C VAL A 181 -4.44 13.66 22.05
N PRO A 182 -5.02 12.82 22.94
CA PRO A 182 -6.46 12.51 23.00
C PRO A 182 -7.36 13.75 23.01
N GLU A 183 -6.91 14.79 23.71
CA GLU A 183 -7.62 16.05 23.90
C GLU A 183 -7.94 16.74 22.58
N TYR A 184 -7.11 16.61 21.53
CA TYR A 184 -7.35 17.28 20.26
C TYR A 184 -8.23 16.48 19.28
N LEU A 185 -8.53 15.20 19.55
CA LEU A 185 -9.24 14.35 18.60
C LEU A 185 -10.65 14.86 18.27
N HIS A 186 -11.33 15.44 19.27
CA HIS A 186 -12.69 15.98 19.11
C HIS A 186 -12.77 17.14 18.11
N THR A 187 -11.65 17.81 17.83
CA THR A 187 -11.59 18.92 16.87
C THR A 187 -11.90 18.49 15.44
N VAL A 188 -11.72 17.20 15.13
CA VAL A 188 -11.95 16.61 13.80
C VAL A 188 -13.40 16.15 13.60
N TYR A 189 -14.18 15.96 14.67
CA TYR A 189 -15.57 15.48 14.59
C TYR A 189 -16.49 16.27 13.63
N PRO A 190 -16.36 17.61 13.48
CA PRO A 190 -17.17 18.38 12.54
C PRO A 190 -17.09 17.91 11.08
N VAL A 191 -15.98 17.30 10.66
CA VAL A 191 -15.79 16.84 9.27
C VAL A 191 -16.10 15.37 9.05
N CYS A 192 -16.13 14.55 10.11
CA CYS A 192 -16.30 13.10 10.05
C CYS A 192 -17.52 12.65 9.22
N ALA A 193 -18.63 13.39 9.26
CA ALA A 193 -19.85 13.06 8.52
C ALA A 193 -19.71 13.14 6.98
N ASN A 194 -18.67 13.81 6.47
CA ASN A 194 -18.40 13.97 5.05
C ASN A 194 -17.19 13.15 4.56
N LEU A 195 -16.44 12.52 5.47
CA LEU A 195 -15.26 11.76 5.11
C LEU A 195 -15.62 10.50 4.33
N LEU A 196 -14.93 10.34 3.20
CA LEU A 196 -14.97 9.15 2.34
C LEU A 196 -13.73 8.27 2.56
N SER A 197 -12.61 8.85 3.01
CA SER A 197 -11.35 8.16 3.24
C SER A 197 -10.72 8.55 4.57
N LEU A 198 -10.34 7.55 5.36
CA LEU A 198 -9.57 7.71 6.59
C LEU A 198 -8.34 6.80 6.54
N ASN A 199 -7.18 7.37 6.84
CA ASN A 199 -5.92 6.63 6.88
C ASN A 199 -5.19 6.86 8.22
N PHE A 200 -5.21 5.81 9.03
CA PHE A 200 -4.57 5.67 10.34
C PHE A 200 -3.53 4.54 10.33
N SER A 201 -2.88 4.28 9.20
CA SER A 201 -1.91 3.18 9.04
C SER A 201 -0.69 3.31 9.97
N TYR A 202 -0.44 4.49 10.51
CA TYR A 202 0.70 4.78 11.40
C TYR A 202 0.27 5.31 12.77
N THR A 203 -1.03 5.21 13.08
CA THR A 203 -1.61 5.85 14.25
C THR A 203 -2.22 4.81 15.17
N SER A 204 -1.68 4.71 16.38
CA SER A 204 -2.25 3.85 17.41
C SER A 204 -3.37 4.60 18.14
N PHE A 205 -4.59 4.10 18.00
CA PHE A 205 -5.74 4.55 18.80
C PHE A 205 -6.01 3.56 19.92
N ASN A 206 -6.52 4.05 21.05
CA ASN A 206 -7.25 3.17 21.97
C ASN A 206 -8.69 2.94 21.45
N GLY A 207 -9.33 1.86 21.89
CA GLY A 207 -10.67 1.48 21.43
C GLY A 207 -11.73 2.59 21.59
N GLU A 208 -11.73 3.28 22.73
CA GLU A 208 -12.70 4.35 23.04
C GLU A 208 -12.53 5.61 22.15
N GLN A 209 -11.28 6.01 21.88
CA GLN A 209 -10.96 7.11 20.97
C GLN A 209 -11.41 6.79 19.56
N PHE A 210 -11.06 5.59 19.08
CA PHE A 210 -11.43 5.16 17.74
C PHE A 210 -12.96 5.08 17.58
N LYS A 211 -13.63 4.52 18.58
CA LYS A 211 -15.10 4.44 18.66
C LYS A 211 -15.75 5.82 18.59
N SER A 212 -15.27 6.77 19.38
CA SER A 212 -15.81 8.14 19.41
C SER A 212 -15.69 8.84 18.05
N LEU A 213 -14.60 8.57 17.32
CA LEU A 213 -14.38 9.10 15.98
C LEU A 213 -15.28 8.41 14.94
N ILE A 214 -15.30 7.07 14.92
CA ILE A 214 -15.97 6.29 13.87
C ILE A 214 -17.49 6.43 13.92
N GLN A 215 -18.06 6.68 15.11
CA GLN A 215 -19.50 6.95 15.29
C GLN A 215 -20.04 8.08 14.42
N HIS A 216 -19.17 8.99 13.96
CA HIS A 216 -19.56 10.11 13.11
C HIS A 216 -19.34 9.84 11.60
N CYS A 217 -18.66 8.75 11.23
CA CYS A 217 -18.14 8.47 9.88
C CYS A 217 -19.06 7.60 9.00
N HIS A 218 -20.31 8.03 8.79
CA HIS A 218 -21.34 7.22 8.12
C HIS A 218 -21.15 7.02 6.61
N LYS A 219 -20.41 7.92 5.93
CA LYS A 219 -20.18 7.87 4.47
C LYS A 219 -18.84 7.24 4.09
N LEU A 220 -18.14 6.67 5.06
CA LEU A 220 -16.78 6.19 4.87
C LEU A 220 -16.73 5.04 3.85
N GLN A 221 -15.89 5.20 2.84
CA GLN A 221 -15.69 4.21 1.78
C GLN A 221 -14.33 3.54 1.86
N LYS A 222 -13.32 4.22 2.39
CA LYS A 222 -11.95 3.69 2.55
C LYS A 222 -11.48 3.90 3.98
N LEU A 223 -11.06 2.84 4.63
CA LEU A 223 -10.52 2.87 5.97
C LEU A 223 -9.23 2.07 6.05
N TRP A 224 -8.14 2.73 6.42
CA TRP A 224 -6.87 2.08 6.73
C TRP A 224 -6.56 2.31 8.20
N VAL A 225 -6.28 1.25 8.96
CA VAL A 225 -6.11 1.27 10.41
C VAL A 225 -5.02 0.30 10.82
N LEU A 226 -4.41 0.53 11.98
CA LEU A 226 -3.64 -0.49 12.68
C LEU A 226 -4.57 -1.48 13.39
N ASP A 227 -4.09 -2.69 13.62
CA ASP A 227 -4.79 -3.74 14.36
C ASP A 227 -5.05 -3.35 15.83
N THR A 228 -4.37 -2.34 16.37
CA THR A 228 -4.56 -1.86 17.76
C THR A 228 -6.00 -1.47 18.11
N ILE A 229 -6.86 -1.23 17.11
CA ILE A 229 -8.30 -0.98 17.34
C ILE A 229 -9.06 -2.21 17.87
N GLY A 230 -8.48 -3.41 17.70
CA GLY A 230 -9.08 -4.68 18.10
C GLY A 230 -10.33 -5.08 17.32
N ASP A 231 -10.85 -6.27 17.63
CA ASP A 231 -12.11 -6.76 17.05
C ASP A 231 -13.30 -5.88 17.42
N GLU A 232 -13.32 -5.29 18.62
CA GLU A 232 -14.35 -4.34 19.06
C GLU A 232 -14.40 -3.10 18.16
N GLY A 233 -13.24 -2.53 17.80
CA GLY A 233 -13.17 -1.40 16.88
C GLY A 233 -13.66 -1.76 15.47
N LEU A 234 -13.36 -2.97 14.99
CA LEU A 234 -13.88 -3.48 13.73
C LEU A 234 -15.40 -3.74 13.77
N GLN A 235 -15.92 -4.15 14.93
CA GLN A 235 -17.36 -4.27 15.15
C GLN A 235 -18.03 -2.89 15.09
N ASP A 236 -17.46 -1.87 15.72
CA ASP A 236 -17.97 -0.49 15.63
C ASP A 236 -17.96 0.00 14.16
N VAL A 237 -16.87 -0.24 13.41
CA VAL A 237 -16.82 0.06 11.97
C VAL A 237 -17.93 -0.67 11.21
N ALA A 238 -18.12 -1.96 11.47
CA ALA A 238 -19.14 -2.77 10.84
C ALA A 238 -20.55 -2.24 11.11
N THR A 239 -20.82 -1.71 12.31
CA THR A 239 -22.13 -1.16 12.66
C THR A 239 -22.39 0.20 12.00
N ILE A 240 -21.39 1.07 11.90
CA ILE A 240 -21.57 2.46 11.44
C ILE A 240 -21.32 2.63 9.92
N CYS A 241 -20.22 2.07 9.39
CA CYS A 241 -19.72 2.37 8.05
C CYS A 241 -20.28 1.41 6.98
N LYS A 242 -21.58 1.51 6.70
CA LYS A 242 -22.28 0.62 5.74
C LYS A 242 -21.85 0.82 4.27
N GLU A 243 -21.26 1.96 3.94
CA GLU A 243 -20.75 2.30 2.60
C GLU A 243 -19.29 1.87 2.37
N LEU A 244 -18.67 1.16 3.32
CA LEU A 244 -17.28 0.77 3.25
C LEU A 244 -17.00 -0.14 2.04
N CYS A 245 -16.07 0.30 1.19
CA CYS A 245 -15.66 -0.36 -0.04
C CYS A 245 -14.24 -0.93 0.04
N GLU A 246 -13.36 -0.30 0.83
CA GLU A 246 -11.98 -0.72 1.04
C GLU A 246 -11.61 -0.67 2.53
N LEU A 247 -11.13 -1.80 3.06
CA LEU A 247 -10.58 -1.90 4.40
C LEU A 247 -9.13 -2.41 4.34
N ARG A 248 -8.23 -1.75 5.06
CA ARG A 248 -6.89 -2.27 5.32
C ARG A 248 -6.60 -2.24 6.81
N VAL A 249 -6.32 -3.39 7.39
CA VAL A 249 -5.89 -3.53 8.78
C VAL A 249 -4.42 -3.94 8.76
N PHE A 250 -3.55 -3.07 9.24
CA PHE A 250 -2.11 -3.27 9.28
C PHE A 250 -1.67 -3.77 10.66
N PRO A 251 -0.66 -4.63 10.74
CA PRO A 251 -0.17 -5.12 12.03
C PRO A 251 0.66 -4.03 12.71
N PHE A 252 0.43 -3.77 13.99
CA PHE A 252 1.32 -2.95 14.80
C PHE A 252 2.58 -3.71 15.19
N ASP A 253 2.44 -4.98 15.56
CA ASP A 253 3.56 -5.88 15.82
C ASP A 253 3.72 -6.89 14.66
N MET A 254 4.92 -6.92 14.09
CA MET A 254 5.28 -7.79 12.97
C MET A 254 5.75 -9.18 13.40
N ARG A 255 5.76 -9.49 14.70
CA ARG A 255 6.21 -10.78 15.24
C ARG A 255 5.25 -11.93 14.89
N GLU A 256 5.84 -13.08 14.56
CA GLU A 256 5.12 -14.31 14.17
C GLU A 256 4.47 -15.01 15.38
N ASP A 257 5.02 -14.85 16.59
CA ASP A 257 4.70 -15.58 17.82
C ASP A 257 3.75 -14.83 18.79
N GLY A 258 3.11 -13.76 18.31
CA GLY A 258 2.18 -12.96 19.10
C GLY A 258 0.72 -13.42 19.08
N GLU A 259 -0.07 -12.92 20.03
CA GLU A 259 -1.53 -12.84 19.88
C GLU A 259 -1.88 -11.42 19.40
N GLY A 260 -2.49 -11.35 18.22
CA GLY A 260 -2.95 -10.08 17.66
C GLY A 260 -4.27 -9.64 18.30
N PRO A 261 -4.49 -8.33 18.48
CA PRO A 261 -5.75 -7.77 19.00
C PRO A 261 -6.95 -7.98 18.05
N VAL A 262 -6.67 -8.36 16.80
CA VAL A 262 -7.64 -8.57 15.73
C VAL A 262 -7.60 -10.02 15.28
N SER A 263 -8.78 -10.63 15.17
CA SER A 263 -8.98 -12.06 14.89
C SER A 263 -10.01 -12.29 13.78
N GLU A 264 -10.53 -13.51 13.67
CA GLU A 264 -11.66 -13.83 12.81
C GLU A 264 -12.97 -13.13 13.22
N GLU A 265 -13.13 -12.72 14.49
CA GLU A 265 -14.33 -12.06 14.97
C GLU A 265 -14.51 -10.68 14.33
N GLY A 266 -13.43 -9.91 14.22
CA GLY A 266 -13.42 -8.64 13.48
C GLY A 266 -13.71 -8.83 12.00
N LEU A 267 -13.15 -9.87 11.38
CA LEU A 267 -13.41 -10.20 9.97
C LEU A 267 -14.87 -10.57 9.74
N LEU A 268 -15.45 -11.38 10.63
CA LEU A 268 -16.85 -11.79 10.61
C LEU A 268 -17.75 -10.56 10.75
N SER A 269 -17.49 -9.70 11.74
CA SER A 269 -18.23 -8.46 11.97
C SER A 269 -18.25 -7.57 10.72
N ILE A 270 -17.07 -7.33 10.13
CA ILE A 270 -16.96 -6.56 8.88
C ILE A 270 -17.75 -7.21 7.75
N SER A 271 -17.70 -8.54 7.61
CA SER A 271 -18.47 -9.23 6.57
C SER A 271 -19.98 -9.01 6.70
N GLU A 272 -20.50 -9.03 7.93
CA GLU A 272 -21.94 -8.91 8.19
C GLU A 272 -22.41 -7.47 8.03
N GLY A 273 -21.58 -6.51 8.46
CA GLY A 273 -21.89 -5.08 8.47
C GLY A 273 -21.64 -4.35 7.15
N CYS A 274 -20.56 -4.66 6.43
CA CYS A 274 -20.06 -3.88 5.29
C CYS A 274 -20.23 -4.64 3.96
N ARG A 275 -21.47 -4.87 3.52
CA ARG A 275 -21.78 -5.70 2.33
C ARG A 275 -21.36 -5.09 0.98
N LYS A 276 -20.94 -3.83 0.96
CA LYS A 276 -20.42 -3.12 -0.23
C LYS A 276 -18.90 -3.28 -0.40
N LEU A 277 -18.25 -4.05 0.49
CA LEU A 277 -16.81 -4.23 0.48
C LEU A 277 -16.32 -4.88 -0.81
N GLN A 278 -15.35 -4.23 -1.46
CA GLN A 278 -14.74 -4.68 -2.71
C GLN A 278 -13.26 -5.03 -2.54
N SER A 279 -12.59 -4.46 -1.54
CA SER A 279 -11.17 -4.68 -1.29
C SER A 279 -10.90 -4.82 0.21
N ILE A 280 -10.23 -5.90 0.59
CA ILE A 280 -9.75 -6.08 1.95
C ILE A 280 -8.29 -6.53 1.98
N LEU A 281 -7.51 -5.89 2.84
CA LEU A 281 -6.21 -6.35 3.31
C LEU A 281 -6.30 -6.52 4.82
N TYR A 282 -6.07 -7.73 5.30
CA TYR A 282 -6.26 -8.06 6.70
C TYR A 282 -5.05 -8.84 7.20
N PHE A 283 -4.32 -8.24 8.13
CA PHE A 283 -3.28 -8.91 8.88
C PHE A 283 -3.84 -9.35 10.24
N CYS A 284 -3.60 -10.61 10.61
CA CYS A 284 -4.03 -11.16 11.89
C CYS A 284 -3.16 -12.36 12.29
N HIS A 285 -3.29 -12.83 13.54
CA HIS A 285 -2.57 -14.01 14.03
C HIS A 285 -3.42 -15.28 14.00
N ARG A 286 -4.75 -15.15 14.12
CA ARG A 286 -5.71 -16.26 14.12
C ARG A 286 -6.80 -16.04 13.10
N MET A 287 -7.28 -17.13 12.51
CA MET A 287 -8.38 -17.12 11.55
C MET A 287 -9.13 -18.46 11.58
N THR A 288 -10.33 -18.50 10.98
CA THR A 288 -11.12 -19.72 10.77
C THR A 288 -11.67 -19.80 9.35
N ASN A 289 -11.86 -21.04 8.86
CA ASN A 289 -12.57 -21.32 7.62
C ASN A 289 -13.98 -20.72 7.66
N ALA A 290 -14.68 -20.84 8.80
CA ALA A 290 -16.04 -20.33 8.97
C ALA A 290 -16.15 -18.83 8.72
N ALA A 291 -15.25 -18.01 9.28
CA ALA A 291 -15.25 -16.56 9.08
C ALA A 291 -14.93 -16.17 7.63
N VAL A 292 -13.96 -16.84 7.00
CA VAL A 292 -13.62 -16.59 5.59
C VAL A 292 -14.77 -17.02 4.65
N VAL A 293 -15.45 -18.12 4.96
CA VAL A 293 -16.67 -18.54 4.23
C VAL A 293 -17.78 -17.49 4.40
N ALA A 294 -18.02 -16.98 5.61
CA ALA A 294 -19.00 -15.93 5.86
C ALA A 294 -18.68 -14.66 5.05
N MET A 295 -17.40 -14.23 5.03
CA MET A 295 -16.92 -13.14 4.19
C MET A 295 -17.26 -13.34 2.71
N SER A 296 -16.99 -14.53 2.17
CA SER A 296 -17.28 -14.84 0.77
C SER A 296 -18.78 -14.78 0.42
N ARG A 297 -19.65 -15.13 1.38
CA ARG A 297 -21.10 -15.17 1.20
C ARG A 297 -21.73 -13.79 1.34
N ASN A 298 -21.26 -13.01 2.31
CA ASN A 298 -21.80 -11.70 2.63
C ASN A 298 -21.28 -10.60 1.69
N CYS A 299 -20.06 -10.77 1.13
CA CYS A 299 -19.40 -9.81 0.25
C CYS A 299 -19.06 -10.41 -1.13
N PRO A 300 -20.06 -10.82 -1.95
CA PRO A 300 -19.81 -11.46 -3.25
C PRO A 300 -19.18 -10.52 -4.30
N GLU A 301 -19.22 -9.21 -4.05
CA GLU A 301 -18.66 -8.17 -4.91
C GLU A 301 -17.16 -7.93 -4.70
N LEU A 302 -16.50 -8.73 -3.86
CA LEU A 302 -15.06 -8.65 -3.61
C LEU A 302 -14.25 -8.81 -4.91
N LYS A 303 -13.38 -7.84 -5.14
CA LYS A 303 -12.39 -7.78 -6.23
C LYS A 303 -10.98 -8.08 -5.73
N VAL A 304 -10.68 -7.72 -4.49
CA VAL A 304 -9.39 -7.91 -3.84
C VAL A 304 -9.61 -8.52 -2.46
N PHE A 305 -9.07 -9.71 -2.25
CA PHE A 305 -9.06 -10.36 -0.94
C PHE A 305 -7.62 -10.72 -0.58
N ARG A 306 -7.07 -10.05 0.42
CA ARG A 306 -5.70 -10.31 0.89
C ARG A 306 -5.75 -10.58 2.38
N LEU A 307 -5.62 -11.85 2.74
CA LEU A 307 -5.50 -12.28 4.11
C LEU A 307 -4.04 -12.67 4.35
N CYS A 308 -3.44 -12.10 5.40
CA CYS A 308 -2.06 -12.33 5.79
C CYS A 308 -2.02 -12.77 7.25
N MET A 309 -1.95 -14.07 7.48
CA MET A 309 -1.75 -14.65 8.80
C MET A 309 -0.26 -14.54 9.16
N MET A 310 0.05 -13.91 10.29
CA MET A 310 1.43 -13.58 10.67
C MET A 310 2.28 -14.82 10.96
N GLY A 311 1.68 -15.89 11.49
CA GLY A 311 2.38 -17.15 11.71
C GLY A 311 2.49 -18.02 10.45
N ARG A 312 3.55 -18.83 10.39
CA ARG A 312 3.78 -19.82 9.34
C ARG A 312 2.90 -21.05 9.53
N HIS A 313 2.28 -21.53 8.45
CA HIS A 313 1.46 -22.75 8.44
C HIS A 313 0.39 -22.80 9.55
N VAL A 314 -0.20 -21.64 9.88
CA VAL A 314 -1.23 -21.55 10.93
C VAL A 314 -2.55 -22.15 10.43
N PRO A 315 -3.08 -23.22 11.06
CA PRO A 315 -4.35 -23.81 10.68
C PRO A 315 -5.53 -22.94 11.14
N ASP A 316 -6.74 -23.36 10.78
CA ASP A 316 -7.95 -22.90 11.46
C ASP A 316 -7.79 -23.19 12.96
N HIS A 317 -7.80 -22.13 13.76
CA HIS A 317 -7.43 -22.25 15.18
C HIS A 317 -8.50 -22.93 16.04
N LEU A 318 -9.73 -23.12 15.54
CA LEU A 318 -10.80 -23.82 16.25
C LEU A 318 -10.87 -25.29 15.86
N THR A 319 -10.70 -25.61 14.57
CA THR A 319 -10.85 -26.97 14.05
C THR A 319 -9.54 -27.71 13.87
N GLY A 320 -8.41 -26.98 13.78
CA GLY A 320 -7.10 -27.52 13.43
C GLY A 320 -6.98 -27.91 11.95
N GLU A 321 -8.01 -27.67 11.13
CA GLU A 321 -8.00 -28.00 9.72
C GLU A 321 -7.22 -26.97 8.88
N PRO A 322 -6.71 -27.36 7.70
CA PRO A 322 -6.22 -26.40 6.72
C PRO A 322 -7.30 -25.38 6.31
N MET A 323 -6.88 -24.19 5.92
CA MET A 323 -7.74 -23.07 5.52
C MET A 323 -8.31 -23.22 4.08
N ASP A 324 -8.27 -24.44 3.53
CA ASP A 324 -8.59 -24.71 2.13
C ASP A 324 -10.04 -24.37 1.76
N GLU A 325 -10.99 -24.70 2.65
CA GLU A 325 -12.42 -24.47 2.42
C GLU A 325 -12.77 -22.98 2.48
N GLY A 326 -12.11 -22.22 3.36
CA GLY A 326 -12.23 -20.77 3.48
C GLY A 326 -11.82 -20.08 2.18
N PHE A 327 -10.58 -20.29 1.73
CA PHE A 327 -10.10 -19.70 0.47
C PHE A 327 -10.83 -20.26 -0.75
N GLY A 328 -11.23 -21.54 -0.72
CA GLY A 328 -12.10 -22.15 -1.71
C GLY A 328 -13.42 -21.40 -1.86
N ALA A 329 -14.08 -21.08 -0.74
CA ALA A 329 -15.33 -20.32 -0.73
C ALA A 329 -15.15 -18.91 -1.33
N ILE A 330 -14.04 -18.23 -1.06
CA ILE A 330 -13.72 -16.92 -1.65
C ILE A 330 -13.70 -17.00 -3.18
N VAL A 331 -12.93 -17.92 -3.77
CA VAL A 331 -12.87 -18.05 -5.25
C VAL A 331 -14.17 -18.60 -5.85
N MET A 332 -14.94 -19.38 -5.08
CA MET A 332 -16.23 -19.91 -5.52
C MET A 332 -17.33 -18.84 -5.52
N ASN A 333 -17.40 -17.96 -4.52
CA ASN A 333 -18.51 -17.02 -4.38
C ASN A 333 -18.18 -15.63 -4.95
N CYS A 334 -16.94 -15.16 -4.81
CA CYS A 334 -16.52 -13.82 -5.24
C CYS A 334 -16.12 -13.82 -6.72
N LYS A 335 -17.09 -13.84 -7.62
CA LYS A 335 -16.86 -14.00 -9.07
C LYS A 335 -16.12 -12.83 -9.72
N LYS A 336 -16.00 -11.68 -9.05
CA LYS A 336 -15.29 -10.48 -9.51
C LYS A 336 -13.84 -10.41 -8.97
N LEU A 337 -13.37 -11.45 -8.29
CA LEU A 337 -12.04 -11.48 -7.69
C LEU A 337 -10.94 -11.42 -8.76
N THR A 338 -10.08 -10.42 -8.63
CA THR A 338 -8.94 -10.17 -9.52
C THR A 338 -7.59 -10.24 -8.79
N ARG A 339 -7.58 -10.09 -7.47
CA ARG A 339 -6.38 -10.20 -6.65
C ARG A 339 -6.66 -11.01 -5.39
N LEU A 340 -5.82 -12.01 -5.17
CA LEU A 340 -5.88 -12.90 -4.01
C LEU A 340 -4.50 -12.97 -3.36
N ALA A 341 -4.42 -12.80 -2.05
CA ALA A 341 -3.26 -13.20 -1.27
C ALA A 341 -3.70 -14.25 -0.25
N VAL A 342 -2.97 -15.37 -0.22
CA VAL A 342 -3.27 -16.52 0.65
C VAL A 342 -2.12 -16.77 1.62
N SER A 343 -2.47 -17.20 2.82
CA SER A 343 -1.57 -17.47 3.95
C SER A 343 -2.21 -18.49 4.90
N GLY A 344 -1.44 -19.02 5.84
CA GLY A 344 -1.88 -20.05 6.78
C GLY A 344 -1.58 -21.46 6.26
N LEU A 345 -2.08 -22.48 6.95
CA LEU A 345 -1.95 -23.87 6.52
C LEU A 345 -2.88 -24.12 5.31
N LEU A 346 -2.29 -24.29 4.14
CA LEU A 346 -3.02 -24.57 2.90
C LEU A 346 -2.40 -25.77 2.19
N THR A 347 -3.25 -26.68 1.75
CA THR A 347 -2.87 -27.86 0.98
C THR A 347 -3.02 -27.60 -0.53
N ASP A 348 -2.60 -28.56 -1.35
CA ASP A 348 -2.85 -28.51 -2.80
C ASP A 348 -4.35 -28.41 -3.16
N LYS A 349 -5.26 -28.74 -2.22
CA LYS A 349 -6.72 -28.63 -2.39
C LYS A 349 -7.17 -27.18 -2.58
N ALA A 350 -6.62 -26.24 -1.79
CA ALA A 350 -6.92 -24.81 -1.95
C ALA A 350 -6.60 -24.33 -3.37
N PHE A 351 -5.44 -24.74 -3.89
CA PHE A 351 -5.01 -24.36 -5.23
C PHE A 351 -5.83 -25.01 -6.34
N SER A 352 -6.36 -26.22 -6.12
CA SER A 352 -7.35 -26.84 -7.02
C SER A 352 -8.63 -25.98 -7.12
N TYR A 353 -9.14 -25.49 -5.99
CA TYR A 353 -10.28 -24.57 -5.99
C TYR A 353 -9.95 -23.25 -6.70
N ILE A 354 -8.77 -22.68 -6.45
CA ILE A 354 -8.29 -21.45 -7.10
C ILE A 354 -8.22 -21.65 -8.62
N GLY A 355 -7.58 -22.73 -9.09
CA GLY A 355 -7.50 -23.07 -10.51
C GLY A 355 -8.89 -23.19 -11.13
N LYS A 356 -9.78 -23.98 -10.51
CA LYS A 356 -11.11 -24.26 -11.04
C LYS A 356 -12.03 -23.04 -11.10
N HIS A 357 -11.99 -22.16 -10.10
CA HIS A 357 -12.98 -21.09 -9.95
C HIS A 357 -12.41 -19.68 -10.17
N GLY A 358 -11.11 -19.46 -9.97
CA GLY A 358 -10.41 -18.17 -10.05
C GLY A 358 -10.18 -17.64 -11.48
N LYS A 359 -11.15 -17.76 -12.38
CA LYS A 359 -10.97 -17.46 -13.82
C LYS A 359 -10.71 -15.98 -14.15
N LEU A 360 -10.99 -15.07 -13.22
CA LEU A 360 -10.71 -13.63 -13.35
C LEU A 360 -9.47 -13.17 -12.59
N LEU A 361 -8.78 -14.08 -11.90
CA LEU A 361 -7.62 -13.76 -11.09
C LEU A 361 -6.47 -13.27 -11.98
N ARG A 362 -5.95 -12.07 -11.65
CA ARG A 362 -4.81 -11.44 -12.32
C ARG A 362 -3.57 -11.41 -11.44
N THR A 363 -3.74 -11.39 -10.13
CA THR A 363 -2.62 -11.35 -9.17
C THR A 363 -2.86 -12.36 -8.07
N LEU A 364 -1.91 -13.29 -7.90
CA LEU A 364 -1.90 -14.25 -6.82
C LEU A 364 -0.59 -14.09 -6.02
N SER A 365 -0.71 -13.85 -4.72
CA SER A 365 0.41 -13.87 -3.78
C SER A 365 0.24 -15.06 -2.83
N VAL A 366 1.27 -15.89 -2.69
CA VAL A 366 1.26 -17.13 -1.90
C VAL A 366 2.43 -17.11 -0.92
N ALA A 367 2.16 -17.39 0.35
CA ALA A 367 3.20 -17.53 1.37
C ALA A 367 2.93 -18.76 2.23
N PHE A 368 3.95 -19.61 2.43
CA PHE A 368 3.92 -20.77 3.32
C PHE A 368 2.78 -21.77 3.02
N ALA A 369 2.51 -22.05 1.75
CA ALA A 369 1.32 -22.77 1.32
C ALA A 369 1.57 -23.81 0.21
N GLY A 370 0.79 -24.88 0.22
CA GLY A 370 0.86 -26.01 -0.71
C GLY A 370 1.64 -27.19 -0.12
N ASP A 371 1.44 -28.37 -0.70
CA ASP A 371 2.15 -29.59 -0.32
C ASP A 371 3.14 -30.04 -1.40
N SER A 372 2.78 -29.81 -2.67
CA SER A 372 3.54 -30.28 -3.81
C SER A 372 3.36 -29.41 -5.06
N ASP A 373 4.11 -29.73 -6.11
CA ASP A 373 4.01 -29.09 -7.41
C ASP A 373 2.61 -29.10 -8.02
N ARG A 374 1.74 -30.02 -7.59
CA ARG A 374 0.35 -30.10 -8.06
C ARG A 374 -0.44 -28.83 -7.71
N GLY A 375 -0.18 -28.22 -6.56
CA GLY A 375 -0.87 -27.01 -6.14
C GLY A 375 -0.70 -25.89 -7.17
N LEU A 376 0.54 -25.51 -7.44
CA LEU A 376 0.83 -24.45 -8.41
C LEU A 376 0.43 -24.83 -9.85
N ARG A 377 0.50 -26.12 -10.20
CA ARG A 377 0.03 -26.61 -11.51
C ARG A 377 -1.45 -26.28 -11.77
N TYR A 378 -2.34 -26.49 -10.80
CA TYR A 378 -3.76 -26.13 -10.95
C TYR A 378 -3.94 -24.65 -11.27
N VAL A 379 -3.15 -23.78 -10.63
CA VAL A 379 -3.22 -22.33 -10.88
C VAL A 379 -2.72 -22.01 -12.28
N LEU A 380 -1.53 -22.48 -12.65
CA LEU A 380 -0.90 -22.12 -13.92
C LEU A 380 -1.64 -22.68 -15.15
N GLU A 381 -2.23 -23.87 -15.05
CA GLU A 381 -3.00 -24.48 -16.13
C GLU A 381 -4.43 -23.94 -16.24
N GLU A 382 -5.05 -23.53 -15.13
CA GLU A 382 -6.48 -23.22 -15.11
C GLU A 382 -6.86 -21.74 -14.87
N CYS A 383 -5.91 -20.85 -14.55
CA CYS A 383 -6.14 -19.41 -14.37
C CYS A 383 -5.64 -18.59 -15.58
N PRO A 384 -6.45 -18.41 -16.66
CA PRO A 384 -5.97 -17.89 -17.95
C PRO A 384 -5.68 -16.38 -17.97
N LYS A 385 -6.11 -15.63 -16.94
CA LYS A 385 -5.95 -14.17 -16.83
C LYS A 385 -4.84 -13.78 -15.86
N LEU A 386 -4.07 -14.74 -15.36
CA LEU A 386 -3.03 -14.47 -14.39
C LEU A 386 -1.93 -13.63 -15.05
N GLU A 387 -1.58 -12.52 -14.41
CA GLU A 387 -0.56 -11.58 -14.89
C GLU A 387 0.61 -11.47 -13.93
N LYS A 388 0.36 -11.63 -12.62
CA LYS A 388 1.37 -11.52 -11.57
C LYS A 388 1.24 -12.70 -10.63
N LEU A 389 2.33 -13.40 -10.43
CA LEU A 389 2.43 -14.50 -9.49
C LEU A 389 3.61 -14.26 -8.57
N GLU A 390 3.34 -14.19 -7.28
CA GLU A 390 4.33 -13.96 -6.23
C GLU A 390 4.25 -15.13 -5.25
N ILE A 391 5.31 -15.90 -5.10
CA ILE A 391 5.33 -17.07 -4.22
C ILE A 391 6.55 -16.99 -3.32
N ARG A 392 6.36 -17.21 -2.03
CA ARG A 392 7.45 -17.35 -1.07
C ARG A 392 7.29 -18.60 -0.23
N ASP A 393 8.42 -19.20 0.14
CA ASP A 393 8.52 -20.21 1.20
C ASP A 393 7.50 -21.35 1.01
N SER A 394 7.36 -21.86 -0.22
CA SER A 394 6.34 -22.84 -0.60
C SER A 394 6.98 -24.04 -1.32
N PRO A 395 6.46 -25.27 -1.16
CA PRO A 395 7.11 -26.49 -1.66
C PRO A 395 6.88 -26.73 -3.16
N PHE A 396 6.97 -25.68 -3.98
CA PHE A 396 6.87 -25.76 -5.44
C PHE A 396 8.26 -25.80 -6.07
N GLY A 397 8.49 -26.77 -6.93
CA GLY A 397 9.72 -27.00 -7.67
C GLY A 397 9.53 -26.94 -9.19
N ASP A 398 10.44 -27.60 -9.89
CA ASP A 398 10.57 -27.46 -11.35
C ASP A 398 9.36 -27.97 -12.12
N ALA A 399 8.68 -29.03 -11.68
CA ALA A 399 7.54 -29.57 -12.42
C ALA A 399 6.35 -28.60 -12.37
N ALA A 400 6.18 -27.89 -11.25
CA ALA A 400 5.23 -26.80 -11.15
C ALA A 400 5.60 -25.65 -12.07
N LEU A 401 6.86 -25.21 -12.07
CA LEU A 401 7.37 -24.17 -12.97
C LEU A 401 7.12 -24.53 -14.44
N PHE A 402 7.37 -25.77 -14.85
CA PHE A 402 7.16 -26.19 -16.23
C PHE A 402 5.70 -26.23 -16.67
N SER A 403 4.75 -26.37 -15.73
CA SER A 403 3.33 -26.35 -16.07
C SER A 403 2.87 -25.01 -16.66
N GLY A 404 3.54 -23.90 -16.29
CA GLY A 404 3.21 -22.54 -16.75
C GLY A 404 3.83 -22.13 -18.09
N LEU A 405 4.61 -22.98 -18.75
CA LEU A 405 5.34 -22.62 -19.97
C LEU A 405 4.44 -22.11 -21.11
N HIS A 406 3.21 -22.62 -21.18
CA HIS A 406 2.22 -22.18 -22.16
C HIS A 406 1.63 -20.78 -21.86
N HIS A 407 1.84 -20.26 -20.64
CA HIS A 407 1.20 -19.06 -20.13
C HIS A 407 2.16 -17.88 -19.86
N TYR A 408 3.44 -18.13 -19.54
CA TYR A 408 4.37 -17.07 -19.08
C TYR A 408 4.51 -15.86 -19.99
N TYR A 409 4.38 -15.99 -21.32
CA TYR A 409 4.40 -14.83 -22.23
C TYR A 409 3.21 -13.88 -22.14
N LYS A 410 2.13 -14.30 -21.47
CA LYS A 410 0.97 -13.46 -21.16
C LYS A 410 1.07 -12.84 -19.76
N MET A 411 2.02 -13.29 -18.94
CA MET A 411 2.23 -12.77 -17.60
C MET A 411 3.16 -11.57 -17.65
N ARG A 412 2.94 -10.62 -16.73
CA ARG A 412 3.84 -9.50 -16.50
C ARG A 412 5.11 -9.99 -15.80
N PHE A 413 4.97 -10.75 -14.72
CA PHE A 413 6.09 -11.40 -14.05
C PHE A 413 5.66 -12.59 -13.19
N VAL A 414 6.63 -13.44 -12.89
CA VAL A 414 6.57 -14.51 -11.89
C VAL A 414 7.75 -14.32 -10.95
N TRP A 415 7.46 -14.26 -9.65
CA TRP A 415 8.45 -14.19 -8.59
C TRP A 415 8.27 -15.40 -7.67
N MET A 416 9.36 -16.14 -7.44
CA MET A 416 9.39 -17.29 -6.53
C MET A 416 10.62 -17.16 -5.64
N SER A 417 10.44 -17.21 -4.32
CA SER A 417 11.52 -17.11 -3.32
C SER A 417 11.44 -18.29 -2.36
N SER A 418 12.58 -18.83 -1.94
CA SER A 418 12.66 -19.92 -0.96
C SER A 418 11.76 -21.11 -1.34
N CYS A 419 11.73 -21.42 -2.64
CA CYS A 419 10.98 -22.52 -3.23
C CYS A 419 11.93 -23.69 -3.55
N ARG A 420 11.40 -24.83 -4.02
CA ARG A 420 12.20 -26.02 -4.35
C ARG A 420 12.68 -26.01 -5.82
N LEU A 421 13.01 -24.83 -6.33
CA LEU A 421 13.45 -24.63 -7.71
C LEU A 421 14.93 -24.96 -7.85
N THR A 422 15.30 -25.66 -8.91
CA THR A 422 16.71 -25.93 -9.22
C THR A 422 17.23 -24.96 -10.27
N LEU A 423 18.56 -24.76 -10.29
CA LEU A 423 19.20 -23.96 -11.32
C LEU A 423 18.99 -24.56 -12.73
N GLU A 424 19.05 -25.89 -12.86
CA GLU A 424 18.80 -26.57 -14.13
C GLU A 424 17.35 -26.42 -14.60
N GLY A 425 16.39 -26.44 -13.66
CA GLY A 425 15.00 -26.12 -13.95
C GLY A 425 14.83 -24.71 -14.54
N CYS A 426 15.49 -23.72 -13.94
CA CYS A 426 15.47 -22.34 -14.44
C CYS A 426 16.13 -22.21 -15.83
N LYS A 427 17.27 -22.88 -16.05
CA LYS A 427 17.93 -22.93 -17.37
C LYS A 427 17.04 -23.57 -18.44
N GLU A 428 16.30 -24.61 -18.09
CA GLU A 428 15.37 -25.26 -19.02
C GLU A 428 14.23 -24.31 -19.44
N VAL A 429 13.70 -23.50 -18.51
CA VAL A 429 12.73 -22.45 -18.86
C VAL A 429 13.35 -21.45 -19.83
N ALA A 430 14.55 -20.92 -19.54
CA ALA A 430 15.24 -19.97 -20.41
C ALA A 430 15.47 -20.55 -21.82
N ARG A 431 15.87 -21.83 -21.92
CA ARG A 431 16.06 -22.54 -23.19
C ARG A 431 14.77 -22.69 -23.99
N ARG A 432 13.66 -23.02 -23.34
CA ARG A 432 12.35 -23.22 -23.99
C ARG A 432 11.63 -21.92 -24.30
N MET A 433 11.96 -20.84 -23.61
CA MET A 433 11.26 -19.56 -23.67
C MET A 433 12.23 -18.38 -23.89
N PRO A 434 12.89 -18.25 -25.05
CA PRO A 434 14.01 -17.31 -25.27
C PRO A 434 13.66 -15.82 -25.16
N GLN A 435 12.37 -15.44 -25.28
CA GLN A 435 11.91 -14.05 -25.06
C GLN A 435 11.49 -13.75 -23.61
N LEU A 436 11.65 -14.73 -22.71
CA LEU A 436 11.42 -14.57 -21.28
C LEU A 436 12.78 -14.31 -20.63
N VAL A 437 12.89 -13.20 -19.91
CA VAL A 437 14.06 -12.93 -19.09
C VAL A 437 13.90 -13.74 -17.81
N VAL A 438 14.89 -14.57 -17.51
CA VAL A 438 14.93 -15.44 -16.33
C VAL A 438 16.08 -14.97 -15.45
N GLU A 439 15.77 -14.24 -14.39
CA GLU A 439 16.76 -13.76 -13.42
C GLU A 439 16.77 -14.66 -12.18
N VAL A 440 17.95 -15.16 -11.85
CA VAL A 440 18.25 -15.86 -10.60
C VAL A 440 18.97 -14.88 -9.69
N ILE A 441 18.41 -14.62 -8.52
CA ILE A 441 18.91 -13.67 -7.53
C ILE A 441 19.42 -14.49 -6.35
N MET A 442 20.72 -14.46 -6.07
CA MET A 442 21.38 -15.22 -5.00
C MET A 442 21.73 -14.28 -3.86
N GLU A 443 21.38 -14.61 -2.61
CA GLU A 443 21.77 -13.77 -1.48
C GLU A 443 23.21 -14.05 -1.04
N PRO A 444 24.06 -13.01 -0.80
CA PRO A 444 25.48 -13.20 -0.49
C PRO A 444 25.77 -13.97 0.82
N SER A 445 24.77 -14.18 1.67
CA SER A 445 24.92 -14.65 3.05
C SER A 445 24.56 -16.13 3.28
N ALA A 446 24.13 -16.88 2.27
CA ALA A 446 23.89 -18.31 2.43
C ALA A 446 25.19 -19.09 2.18
N GLU A 447 25.76 -19.69 3.22
CA GLU A 447 26.75 -20.75 3.05
C GLU A 447 26.11 -21.85 2.19
N ASN A 448 26.45 -21.86 0.90
CA ASN A 448 25.86 -22.70 -0.14
C ASN A 448 26.03 -24.19 0.18
N ILE A 449 24.98 -24.81 0.73
CA ILE A 449 24.86 -26.27 0.91
C ILE A 449 23.76 -26.85 0.00
N THR A 450 22.93 -26.03 -0.65
CA THR A 450 21.80 -26.50 -1.47
C THR A 450 21.87 -26.01 -2.91
N GLU A 451 21.62 -26.90 -3.89
CA GLU A 451 21.45 -26.59 -5.33
C GLU A 451 20.18 -25.77 -5.66
N ALA A 452 19.48 -25.30 -4.64
CA ALA A 452 18.21 -24.59 -4.77
C ALA A 452 18.44 -23.11 -5.11
N VAL A 453 17.56 -22.55 -5.94
CA VAL A 453 17.55 -21.12 -6.28
C VAL A 453 16.89 -20.33 -5.15
N ASP A 454 17.60 -19.37 -4.57
CA ASP A 454 17.08 -18.47 -3.53
C ASP A 454 15.85 -17.72 -4.02
N LYS A 455 16.01 -17.01 -5.14
CA LYS A 455 14.96 -16.19 -5.76
C LYS A 455 15.02 -16.30 -7.28
N LEU A 456 13.87 -16.56 -7.87
CA LEU A 456 13.61 -16.54 -9.29
C LEU A 456 12.70 -15.36 -9.62
N TYR A 457 13.10 -14.54 -10.58
CA TYR A 457 12.26 -13.50 -11.17
C TYR A 457 12.21 -13.66 -12.69
N MET A 458 11.03 -13.97 -13.21
CA MET A 458 10.81 -14.12 -14.64
C MET A 458 9.87 -13.04 -15.16
N TYR A 459 10.20 -12.46 -16.29
CA TYR A 459 9.33 -11.48 -16.95
C TYR A 459 9.56 -11.49 -18.46
N ARG A 460 8.51 -11.15 -19.21
CA ARG A 460 8.62 -11.00 -20.65
C ARG A 460 9.22 -9.64 -20.96
N SER A 461 10.24 -9.60 -21.81
CA SER A 461 10.86 -8.36 -22.30
C SER A 461 11.03 -8.43 -23.82
N LEU A 462 10.70 -7.34 -24.52
CA LEU A 462 11.06 -7.18 -25.93
C LEU A 462 12.46 -6.59 -26.10
N ASP A 463 13.02 -6.00 -25.04
CA ASP A 463 14.37 -5.43 -25.02
C ASP A 463 15.44 -6.49 -24.71
N GLY A 464 15.01 -7.70 -24.36
CA GLY A 464 15.89 -8.79 -23.94
C GLY A 464 16.46 -8.55 -22.55
N ARG A 465 17.73 -8.92 -22.36
CA ARG A 465 18.43 -8.85 -21.07
C ARG A 465 18.78 -7.41 -20.72
N ARG A 466 18.50 -7.00 -19.48
CA ARG A 466 18.90 -5.69 -18.96
C ARG A 466 20.42 -5.58 -18.78
N THR A 467 20.94 -4.35 -18.84
CA THR A 467 22.39 -4.06 -18.78
C THR A 467 22.88 -3.64 -17.40
N ASP A 468 21.96 -3.42 -16.45
CA ASP A 468 22.20 -2.90 -15.10
C ASP A 468 22.10 -4.01 -14.04
N THR A 469 22.49 -5.23 -14.40
CA THR A 469 22.43 -6.41 -13.53
C THR A 469 23.52 -6.34 -12.46
N PRO A 470 23.17 -6.32 -11.16
CA PRO A 470 24.17 -6.36 -10.08
C PRO A 470 24.78 -7.77 -9.94
N GLU A 471 25.93 -7.89 -9.28
CA GLU A 471 26.71 -9.14 -9.19
C GLU A 471 25.95 -10.32 -8.60
N PHE A 472 24.99 -10.06 -7.71
CA PHE A 472 24.17 -11.09 -7.06
C PHE A 472 22.98 -11.55 -7.92
N VAL A 473 22.87 -11.08 -9.16
CA VAL A 473 21.83 -11.47 -10.12
C VAL A 473 22.46 -12.09 -11.36
N SER A 474 22.00 -13.28 -11.73
CA SER A 474 22.38 -13.99 -12.94
C SER A 474 21.20 -14.08 -13.90
N ILE A 475 21.34 -13.57 -15.12
CA ILE A 475 20.33 -13.72 -16.18
C ILE A 475 20.69 -14.92 -17.05
N LEU A 476 19.81 -15.94 -17.03
CA LEU A 476 20.05 -17.24 -17.67
C LEU A 476 19.87 -17.22 -19.19
#